data_AF-A0A8J4H7P5-F1
#
_entry.id   AF-A0A8J4H7P5-F1
#
_cell.length_a   1.000
_cell.length_b   1.000
_cell.length_c   1.000
_cell.angle_alpha   90.00
_cell.angle_beta   90.00
_cell.angle_gamma   90.00
#
_symmetry.space_group_name_H-M   'P 1'
#
loop_
_entity.id
_entity.type
_entity.pdbx_description
1 polymer ?
#
loop_
_entity_poly.entity_id
_entity_poly.type
_entity_poly.pdbx_seq_one_letter_code
_entity_poly.pdbx_strand_id
1 'polypeptide(L)' 'MVASHVTMKKDRSCPLCGKQNGCGYESCWCAAEVFPSEILDLVPRDKLGKSCICKDCLDRFKENTSDSP' A
#
# COMPACT_ATOMS: atom_id res chain seq x y z
N MET A 1 28.29 19.73 0.70
CA MET A 1 28.18 18.36 0.15
C MET A 1 27.14 17.61 1.00
N VAL A 2 25.85 17.70 0.67
CA VAL A 2 24.87 16.79 1.31
C VAL A 2 24.79 15.57 0.41
N ALA A 3 25.49 14.51 0.80
CA ALA A 3 25.26 13.20 0.26
C ALA A 3 23.84 12.80 0.67
N SER A 4 22.86 13.13 -0.17
CA SER A 4 21.55 12.49 -0.12
C SER A 4 21.79 11.03 -0.49
N HIS A 5 22.13 10.22 0.51
CA HIS A 5 21.82 8.81 0.48
C HIS A 5 20.28 8.75 0.38
N VAL A 6 19.74 8.83 -0.84
CA VAL A 6 18.39 8.38 -1.12
C VAL A 6 18.46 6.87 -0.96
N THR A 7 18.53 6.41 0.29
CA THR A 7 18.28 5.01 0.61
C THR A 7 16.88 4.77 0.12
N MET A 8 16.73 3.93 -0.91
CA MET A 8 15.45 3.47 -1.43
C MET A 8 14.75 2.62 -0.36
N LYS A 9 14.40 3.22 0.77
CA LYS A 9 13.59 2.62 1.82
C LYS A 9 12.21 2.48 1.23
N LYS A 10 11.90 1.26 0.78
CA LYS A 10 10.52 0.85 0.51
C LYS A 10 9.70 1.22 1.73
N ASP A 11 8.75 2.14 1.55
CA ASP A 11 7.94 2.64 2.64
C ASP A 11 7.13 1.46 3.19
N ARG A 12 7.36 1.14 4.47
CA ARG A 12 6.70 0.01 5.14
C ARG A 12 5.40 0.46 5.79
N SER A 13 5.02 1.72 5.64
CA SER A 13 3.76 2.25 6.09
C SER A 13 2.72 2.24 4.98
N CYS A 14 1.53 1.75 5.32
CA CYS A 14 0.34 1.80 4.49
C CYS A 14 0.02 3.26 4.16
N PRO A 15 -0.13 3.61 2.87
CA PRO A 15 -0.42 4.98 2.45
C PRO A 15 -1.80 5.48 2.89
N LEU A 16 -2.72 4.58 3.26
CA LEU A 16 -4.08 4.93 3.65
C LEU A 16 -4.24 5.15 5.16
N CYS A 17 -3.57 4.34 5.99
CA CYS A 17 -3.76 4.36 7.45
C CYS A 17 -2.47 4.62 8.25
N GLY A 18 -1.30 4.70 7.61
CA GLY A 18 -0.01 4.95 8.24
C GLY A 18 0.59 3.77 9.03
N LYS A 19 -0.19 2.73 9.33
CA LYS A 19 0.28 1.50 10.00
C LYS A 19 1.20 0.68 9.10
N GLN A 20 1.86 -0.34 9.65
CA GLN A 20 2.69 -1.23 8.84
C GLN A 20 1.88 -1.92 7.72
N ASN A 21 2.43 -1.93 6.51
CA ASN A 21 1.84 -2.61 5.35
C ASN A 21 2.14 -4.11 5.31
N GLY A 22 3.04 -4.60 6.17
CA GLY A 22 3.41 -6.02 6.26
C GLY A 22 4.30 -6.51 5.12
N CYS A 23 4.90 -5.62 4.33
CA CYS A 23 5.82 -6.01 3.26
C CYS A 23 7.29 -6.02 3.69
N GLY A 24 7.97 -7.12 3.36
CA GLY A 24 9.40 -7.31 3.56
C GLY A 24 10.23 -6.73 2.41
N TYR A 25 11.56 -6.78 2.59
CA TYR A 25 12.54 -6.33 1.59
C TYR A 25 12.64 -7.32 0.43
N GLU A 26 12.78 -8.61 0.74
CA GLU A 26 12.96 -9.71 -0.22
C GLU A 26 11.63 -10.18 -0.83
N SER A 27 10.56 -10.18 -0.03
CA SER A 27 9.24 -10.64 -0.44
C SER A 27 8.15 -9.78 0.18
N CYS A 28 7.08 -9.58 -0.58
CA CYS A 28 5.96 -8.74 -0.20
C CYS A 28 4.68 -9.37 -0.72
N TRP A 29 3.74 -9.62 0.19
CA TRP A 29 2.47 -10.28 -0.11
C TRP A 29 1.64 -9.48 -1.13
N CYS A 30 1.78 -8.15 -1.14
CA CYS A 30 1.00 -7.26 -1.99
C CYS A 30 1.25 -7.49 -3.50
N ALA A 31 2.37 -8.12 -3.87
CA ALA A 31 2.66 -8.47 -5.25
C ALA A 31 1.83 -9.67 -5.76
N ALA A 32 1.30 -10.50 -4.86
CA ALA A 32 0.48 -11.67 -5.19
C ALA A 32 -1.03 -11.41 -5.00
N GLU A 33 -1.41 -10.18 -4.63
CA GLU A 33 -2.78 -9.81 -4.29
C GLU A 33 -3.36 -8.87 -5.35
N VAL A 34 -4.67 -8.96 -5.57
CA VAL A 34 -5.39 -8.06 -6.49
C VAL A 34 -6.00 -6.91 -5.72
N PHE A 35 -5.67 -5.69 -6.15
CA PHE A 35 -6.22 -4.44 -5.64
C PHE A 35 -7.29 -3.93 -6.61
N PRO A 36 -8.55 -3.73 -6.16
CA PRO A 36 -9.54 -3.01 -6.95
C PRO A 36 -9.01 -1.63 -7.37
N SER A 37 -9.43 -1.11 -8.53
CA SER A 37 -8.87 0.18 -9.01
C SER A 37 -9.27 1.34 -8.09
N GLU A 38 -10.45 1.23 -7.49
CA GLU A 38 -11.07 2.21 -6.63
C GLU A 38 -10.27 2.43 -5.33
N ILE A 39 -9.63 1.38 -4.77
CA ILE A 39 -8.77 1.55 -3.58
C ILE A 39 -7.43 2.19 -3.94
N LEU A 40 -6.96 2.01 -5.18
CA LEU A 40 -5.73 2.64 -5.68
C LEU A 40 -5.93 4.15 -5.89
N ASP A 41 -7.13 4.58 -6.26
CA ASP A 41 -7.49 6.00 -6.38
C ASP A 41 -7.46 6.74 -5.04
N LEU A 42 -7.57 6.02 -3.92
CA LEU A 42 -7.43 6.59 -2.57
C LEU A 42 -5.96 6.79 -2.17
N VAL A 43 -5.00 6.22 -2.91
CA VAL A 43 -3.57 6.32 -2.59
C VAL A 43 -3.02 7.65 -3.12
N PRO A 44 -2.29 8.44 -2.29
CA PRO A 44 -1.61 9.63 -2.76
C PRO A 44 -0.66 9.33 -3.93
N ARG A 45 -0.66 10.18 -4.96
CA ARG A 45 0.13 9.97 -6.19
C ARG A 45 1.63 9.76 -5.94
N ASP A 46 2.18 10.38 -4.91
CA ASP A 46 3.58 10.24 -4.51
C ASP A 46 3.90 8.87 -3.92
N LYS A 47 2.89 8.13 -3.44
CA LYS A 47 3.00 6.80 -2.83
C LYS A 47 2.48 5.66 -3.71
N LEU A 48 1.70 5.97 -4.74
CA LEU A 48 1.16 4.98 -5.69
C LEU A 48 2.31 4.23 -6.39
N GLY A 49 2.26 2.90 -6.35
CA GLY A 49 3.31 2.03 -6.89
C GLY A 49 4.63 2.01 -6.08
N LYS A 50 4.72 2.77 -4.98
CA LYS A 50 5.92 2.85 -4.12
C LYS A 50 5.73 2.24 -2.73
N SER A 51 4.50 2.28 -2.21
CA SER A 51 4.11 1.62 -0.95
C SER A 51 2.88 0.75 -1.15
N CYS A 52 2.84 -0.41 -0.50
CA CYS A 52 1.66 -1.26 -0.50
C CYS A 52 0.63 -0.78 0.53
N ILE A 53 -0.64 -0.93 0.20
CA ILE A 53 -1.77 -0.84 1.13
C ILE A 53 -1.70 -2.06 2.08
N CYS A 54 -1.95 -1.88 3.38
CA CYS A 54 -1.98 -3.00 4.32
C CYS A 54 -3.19 -3.91 4.08
N LYS A 55 -3.08 -5.18 4.52
CA LYS A 55 -4.12 -6.18 4.34
C LYS A 55 -5.45 -5.75 4.98
N ASP A 56 -5.43 -5.21 6.20
CA ASP A 56 -6.62 -4.69 6.88
C ASP A 56 -7.36 -3.61 6.06
N CYS A 57 -6.64 -2.72 5.39
CA CYS A 57 -7.27 -1.67 4.57
C CYS A 57 -7.88 -2.28 3.29
N LEU A 58 -7.20 -3.24 2.68
CA LEU A 58 -7.71 -3.94 1.51
C LEU A 58 -8.95 -4.77 1.84
N ASP A 59 -8.90 -5.56 2.91
CA ASP A 59 -9.99 -6.45 3.31
C ASP A 59 -11.23 -5.64 3.68
N ARG A 60 -11.07 -4.58 4.48
CA ARG A 60 -12.18 -3.65 4.77
C ARG A 60 -12.75 -3.03 3.51
N PHE A 61 -11.92 -2.63 2.55
CA PHE A 61 -12.41 -2.08 1.29
C PHE A 61 -13.26 -3.10 0.53
N LYS A 62 -12.76 -4.34 0.38
CA LYS A 62 -13.47 -5.45 -0.28
C LYS A 62 -14.81 -5.76 0.39
N GLU A 63 -14.85 -5.82 1.72
CA GLU A 63 -16.07 -6.04 2.51
C GLU A 63 -17.12 -4.95 2.30
N ASN A 64 -16.70 -3.68 2.23
CA ASN A 64 -17.61 -2.55 2.00
C ASN A 64 -18.10 -2.49 0.55
N THR A 65 -17.34 -2.99 -0.43
CA THR A 65 -17.77 -3.07 -1.84
C THR A 65 -18.68 -4.26 -2.15
N SER A 66 -18.73 -5.27 -1.27
CA SER A 66 -19.70 -6.38 -1.39
C SER A 66 -21.11 -6.03 -0.88
N ASP A 67 -21.31 -4.82 -0.36
CA ASP A 67 -22.62 -4.27 -0.01
C ASP A 67 -23.06 -3.25 -1.07
N SER A 68 -23.49 -3.76 -2.23
CA SER A 68 -24.46 -3.05 -3.07
C SER A 68 -25.43 -4.09 -3.63
N PRO A 69 -26.71 -4.08 -3.21
CA PRO A 69 -27.77 -4.81 -3.90
C PRO A 69 -28.00 -4.30 -5.33
#